data_AF-A0A5K1J2W2-F1
#
_entry.id   AF-A0A5K1J2W2-F1
#
_cell.length_a   1.000
_cell.length_b   1.000
_cell.length_c   1.000
_cell.angle_alpha   90.00
_cell.angle_beta   90.00
_cell.angle_gamma   90.00
#
_symmetry.space_group_name_H-M   'P 1'
#
loop_
_entity.id
_entity.type
_entity.pdbx_description
1 polymer ?
#
loop_
_entity_poly.entity_id
_entity_poly.type
_entity_poly.pdbx_seq_one_letter_code
_entity_poly.pdbx_strand_id
1 'polypeptide(L)'
;MAAANQPKGSVSTGSIKPVTRKAVRCQREVAWLVTQAAGKLVATTDDVNAPTPSFVLAAALSYTREQERAARNGGHAIDCEAVMGPDLASFCQAAGLPTAPNALSDAGYMFTLSGADLIRDLYAYCGDLDERTSNAAQVKPGYAIKLALRLFLLDDAAGKGTTSKDNASA
;
A
#
# COMPACT_ATOMS: atom_id res chain seq x y z
N MET A 1 -7.65 -8.65 -60.35
CA MET A 1 -6.92 -9.15 -59.17
C MET A 1 -6.79 -8.00 -58.18
N ALA A 2 -7.39 -8.10 -57.00
CA ALA A 2 -7.28 -7.10 -55.95
C ALA A 2 -6.44 -7.70 -54.81
N ALA A 3 -5.28 -7.11 -54.52
CA ALA A 3 -4.47 -7.47 -53.37
C ALA A 3 -5.08 -6.82 -52.12
N ALA A 4 -5.63 -7.63 -51.23
CA ALA A 4 -6.14 -7.17 -49.95
C ALA A 4 -4.96 -6.89 -49.00
N ASN A 5 -4.78 -5.62 -48.62
CA ASN A 5 -3.87 -5.21 -47.54
C ASN A 5 -4.32 -5.84 -46.22
N GLN A 6 -3.48 -6.70 -45.62
CA GLN A 6 -3.66 -7.15 -44.24
C GLN A 6 -3.52 -5.95 -43.26
N PRO A 7 -4.34 -5.87 -42.20
CA PRO A 7 -4.11 -4.90 -41.15
C PRO A 7 -2.81 -5.20 -40.41
N LYS A 8 -1.91 -4.22 -40.35
CA LYS A 8 -0.69 -4.25 -39.54
C LYS A 8 -1.07 -4.23 -38.07
N GLY A 9 -1.07 -5.40 -37.45
CA GLY A 9 -1.33 -5.54 -36.02
C GLY A 9 -1.59 -6.97 -35.59
N SER A 10 -0.80 -7.94 -36.05
CA SER A 10 -0.84 -9.28 -35.47
C SER A 10 -0.23 -9.23 -34.07
N VAL A 11 -1.05 -9.05 -33.05
CA VAL A 11 -0.62 -9.30 -31.67
C VAL A 11 -0.50 -10.82 -31.54
N SER A 12 0.74 -11.32 -31.54
CA SER A 12 0.99 -12.75 -31.36
C SER A 12 0.48 -13.18 -29.99
N THR A 13 -0.62 -13.93 -29.98
CA THR A 13 -1.24 -14.55 -28.80
C THR A 13 -0.30 -15.53 -28.08
N GLY A 14 0.88 -15.84 -28.65
CA GLY A 14 1.86 -16.79 -28.12
C GLY A 14 2.93 -16.22 -27.18
N SER A 15 2.97 -14.91 -26.90
CA SER A 15 4.01 -14.30 -26.04
C SER A 15 3.47 -13.29 -25.03
N ILE A 16 2.21 -13.41 -24.63
CA ILE A 16 1.71 -12.68 -23.48
C ILE A 16 1.93 -13.61 -22.28
N LYS A 17 3.00 -13.38 -21.51
CA LYS A 17 3.15 -14.04 -20.21
C LYS A 17 1.86 -13.77 -19.42
N PRO A 18 1.15 -14.81 -18.94
CA PRO A 18 -0.08 -14.58 -18.20
C PRO A 18 0.24 -13.70 -17.00
N VAL A 19 -0.47 -12.58 -16.89
CA VAL A 19 -0.33 -11.68 -15.74
C VAL A 19 -0.78 -12.46 -14.51
N THR A 20 0.14 -12.76 -13.60
CA THR A 20 -0.19 -13.43 -12.35
C THR A 20 -1.11 -12.54 -11.54
N ARG A 21 -2.29 -13.07 -11.19
CA ARG A 21 -3.29 -12.38 -10.36
C ARG A 21 -3.63 -13.21 -9.15
N LYS A 22 -3.90 -12.56 -8.02
CA LYS A 22 -4.34 -13.23 -6.80
C LYS A 22 -5.38 -12.41 -6.05
N ALA A 23 -6.48 -13.05 -5.70
CA ALA A 23 -7.50 -12.46 -4.85
C ALA A 23 -7.09 -12.57 -3.38
N VAL A 24 -7.09 -11.46 -2.68
CA VAL A 24 -6.79 -11.35 -1.25
C VAL A 24 -8.00 -10.75 -0.54
N ARG A 25 -8.39 -11.36 0.58
CA ARG A 25 -9.44 -10.81 1.45
C ARG A 25 -8.81 -9.83 2.45
N CYS A 26 -9.40 -8.65 2.55
CA CYS A 26 -9.01 -7.56 3.43
C CYS A 26 -10.26 -6.99 4.12
N GLN A 27 -10.09 -6.21 5.19
CA GLN A 27 -11.19 -5.41 5.72
C GLN A 27 -11.50 -4.24 4.77
N ARG A 28 -12.73 -3.72 4.80
CA ARG A 28 -13.17 -2.60 3.95
C ARG A 28 -12.33 -1.33 4.15
N GLU A 29 -11.88 -1.08 5.38
CA GLU A 29 -10.97 0.03 5.70
C GLU A 29 -9.69 0.03 4.86
N VAL A 30 -9.21 -1.15 4.44
CA VAL A 30 -8.01 -1.25 3.59
C VAL A 30 -8.24 -0.57 2.25
N ALA A 31 -9.44 -0.67 1.67
CA ALA A 31 -9.75 0.03 0.44
C ALA A 31 -9.72 1.56 0.61
N TRP A 32 -10.16 2.04 1.77
CA TRP A 32 -10.06 3.45 2.12
C TRP A 32 -8.60 3.88 2.30
N LEU A 33 -7.77 3.11 3.01
CA LEU A 33 -6.34 3.37 3.18
C LEU A 33 -5.59 3.37 1.84
N VAL A 34 -5.90 2.44 0.93
CA VAL A 34 -5.34 2.44 -0.43
C VAL A 34 -5.68 3.72 -1.18
N THR A 35 -6.88 4.25 -1.01
CA THR A 35 -7.29 5.52 -1.65
C THR A 35 -6.47 6.69 -1.10
N GLN A 36 -6.24 6.76 0.21
CA GLN A 36 -5.40 7.80 0.81
C GLN A 36 -3.93 7.65 0.36
N ALA A 37 -3.42 6.43 0.33
CA ALA A 37 -2.04 6.16 -0.10
C ALA A 37 -1.83 6.46 -1.59
N ALA A 38 -2.83 6.21 -2.43
CA ALA A 38 -2.84 6.65 -3.82
C ALA A 38 -2.76 8.18 -3.92
N GLY A 39 -3.54 8.90 -3.12
CA GLY A 39 -3.49 10.36 -3.04
C GLY A 39 -2.10 10.87 -2.63
N LYS A 40 -1.49 10.26 -1.62
CA LYS A 40 -0.10 10.57 -1.21
C LYS A 40 0.88 10.35 -2.36
N LEU A 41 0.82 9.20 -3.03
CA LEU A 41 1.71 8.90 -4.16
C LEU A 41 1.58 9.93 -5.27
N VAL A 42 0.36 10.26 -5.70
CA VAL A 42 0.07 11.29 -6.71
C VAL A 42 0.60 12.66 -6.28
N ALA A 43 0.47 13.04 -5.01
CA ALA A 43 0.99 14.31 -4.53
C ALA A 43 2.53 14.38 -4.51
N THR A 44 3.21 13.24 -4.45
CA THR A 44 4.68 13.13 -4.39
C THR A 44 5.34 12.81 -5.74
N THR A 45 4.54 12.51 -6.78
CA THR A 45 5.04 12.13 -8.11
C THR A 45 4.52 13.10 -9.16
N ASP A 46 5.37 13.49 -10.12
CA ASP A 46 4.96 14.31 -11.26
C ASP A 46 4.12 13.53 -12.31
N ASP A 47 3.73 12.27 -12.01
CA ASP A 47 2.88 11.46 -12.87
C ASP A 47 1.39 11.80 -12.68
N VAL A 48 0.73 12.15 -13.78
CA VAL A 48 -0.69 12.51 -13.83
C VAL A 48 -1.63 11.30 -13.80
N ASN A 49 -1.09 10.07 -13.92
CA ASN A 49 -1.90 8.86 -13.93
C ASN A 49 -2.24 8.40 -12.52
N ALA A 50 -3.53 8.13 -12.28
CA ALA A 50 -3.97 7.54 -11.02
C ALA A 50 -3.28 6.17 -10.80
N PRO A 51 -2.53 5.97 -9.70
CA PRO A 51 -1.82 4.73 -9.48
C PRO A 51 -2.80 3.59 -9.27
N THR A 52 -2.52 2.45 -9.90
CA THR A 52 -3.34 1.25 -9.67
C THR A 52 -3.21 0.78 -8.22
N PRO A 53 -4.23 0.14 -7.63
CA PRO A 53 -4.11 -0.38 -6.26
C PRO A 53 -2.91 -1.32 -6.04
N SER A 54 -2.55 -2.14 -7.04
CA SER A 54 -1.37 -3.00 -6.94
C SER A 54 -0.07 -2.18 -6.88
N PHE A 55 0.02 -1.08 -7.63
CA PHE A 55 1.16 -0.17 -7.57
C PHE A 55 1.26 0.52 -6.20
N VAL A 56 0.14 1.00 -5.66
CA VAL A 56 0.08 1.61 -4.32
C VAL A 56 0.58 0.64 -3.26
N LEU A 57 0.14 -0.63 -3.33
CA LEU A 57 0.56 -1.66 -2.40
C LEU A 57 2.04 -2.03 -2.54
N ALA A 58 2.57 -2.06 -3.76
CA ALA A 58 4.00 -2.27 -3.99
C ALA A 58 4.84 -1.15 -3.38
N ALA A 59 4.43 0.11 -3.56
CA ALA A 59 5.12 1.26 -2.96
C ALA A 59 5.06 1.21 -1.42
N ALA A 60 3.90 0.91 -0.84
CA ALA A 60 3.75 0.81 0.61
C ALA A 60 4.57 -0.35 1.22
N LEU A 61 4.63 -1.51 0.56
CA LEU A 61 5.48 -2.63 0.99
C LEU A 61 6.97 -2.29 0.89
N SER A 62 7.39 -1.67 -0.23
CA SER A 62 8.77 -1.22 -0.40
C SER A 62 9.18 -0.24 0.70
N TYR A 63 8.33 0.76 0.97
CA TYR A 63 8.54 1.72 2.05
C TYR A 63 8.63 1.05 3.43
N THR A 64 7.75 0.08 3.69
CA THR A 64 7.74 -0.66 4.95
C THR A 64 9.05 -1.41 5.16
N ARG A 65 9.56 -2.12 4.14
CA ARG A 65 10.84 -2.83 4.22
C ARG A 65 12.01 -1.86 4.44
N GLU A 66 11.97 -0.69 3.81
CA GLU A 66 12.99 0.35 4.03
C GLU A 66 12.97 0.88 5.46
N GLN A 67 11.79 1.18 6.00
CA GLN A 67 11.63 1.61 7.40
C GLN A 67 12.08 0.52 8.38
N GLU A 68 11.74 -0.75 8.15
CA GLU A 68 12.19 -1.86 8.99
C GLU A 68 13.72 -2.02 8.95
N ARG A 69 14.32 -1.84 7.77
CA ARG A 69 15.78 -1.87 7.62
C ARG A 69 16.44 -0.70 8.34
N ALA A 70 15.88 0.51 8.22
CA ALA A 70 16.38 1.69 8.93
C ALA A 70 16.30 1.52 10.45
N ALA A 71 15.16 1.06 10.96
CA ALA A 71 14.97 0.75 12.37
C ALA A 71 16.00 -0.27 12.88
N ARG A 72 16.18 -1.37 12.12
CA ARG A 72 17.14 -2.43 12.48
C ARG A 72 18.59 -1.92 12.49
N ASN A 73 18.95 -1.08 11.54
CA ASN A 73 20.27 -0.43 11.53
C ASN A 73 20.45 0.51 12.73
N GLY A 74 19.36 1.12 13.21
CA GLY A 74 19.32 1.91 14.45
C GLY A 74 19.21 1.07 15.74
N GLY A 75 19.22 -0.26 15.64
CA GLY A 75 19.16 -1.17 16.79
C GLY A 75 17.77 -1.34 17.42
N HIS A 76 16.71 -0.89 16.75
CA HIS A 76 15.32 -1.08 17.22
C HIS A 76 14.47 -1.79 16.17
N ALA A 77 13.28 -2.24 16.56
CA ALA A 77 12.28 -2.80 15.64
C ALA A 77 11.11 -1.83 15.49
N ILE A 78 10.37 -1.95 14.39
CA ILE A 78 9.06 -1.30 14.29
C ILE A 78 8.09 -2.03 15.22
N ASP A 79 7.41 -1.26 16.06
CA ASP A 79 6.32 -1.75 16.90
C ASP A 79 5.04 -1.89 16.06
N CYS A 80 4.83 -3.09 15.50
CA CYS A 80 3.67 -3.40 14.69
C CYS A 80 2.36 -3.30 15.50
N GLU A 81 2.39 -3.55 16.81
CA GLU A 81 1.21 -3.44 17.66
C GLU A 81 0.81 -1.98 17.86
N ALA A 82 1.76 -1.08 18.08
CA ALA A 82 1.49 0.35 18.16
C ALA A 82 0.91 0.91 16.85
N VAL A 83 1.35 0.41 15.69
CA VAL A 83 0.82 0.83 14.38
C VAL A 83 -0.59 0.28 14.13
N MET A 84 -0.85 -0.95 14.58
CA MET A 84 -2.12 -1.65 14.32
C MET A 84 -3.19 -1.43 15.39
N GLY A 85 -2.79 -1.03 16.61
CA GLY A 85 -3.65 -0.85 17.77
C GLY A 85 -4.71 0.24 17.64
N PRO A 86 -4.41 1.43 17.08
CA PRO A 86 -5.42 2.47 16.89
C PRO A 86 -6.57 1.99 15.99
N ASP A 87 -7.79 2.35 16.36
CA ASP A 87 -8.95 2.23 15.49
C ASP A 87 -8.80 3.16 14.27
N LEU A 88 -9.65 2.99 13.27
CA LEU A 88 -9.50 3.75 12.02
C LEU A 88 -9.60 5.26 12.26
N ALA A 89 -10.51 5.72 13.13
CA ALA A 89 -10.68 7.14 13.40
C ALA A 89 -9.44 7.76 14.08
N SER A 90 -8.92 7.13 15.13
CA SER A 90 -7.70 7.61 15.81
C SER A 90 -6.49 7.55 14.88
N PHE A 91 -6.40 6.50 14.04
CA PHE A 91 -5.36 6.41 13.03
C PHE A 91 -5.43 7.57 12.02
N CYS A 92 -6.63 7.90 11.51
CA CYS A 92 -6.80 9.01 10.56
C CYS A 92 -6.32 10.33 11.17
N GLN A 93 -6.67 10.59 12.43
CA GLN A 93 -6.22 11.79 13.14
C GLN A 93 -4.70 11.83 13.28
N ALA A 94 -4.09 10.73 13.72
CA ALA A 94 -2.63 10.63 13.89
C ALA A 94 -1.89 10.83 12.56
N ALA A 95 -2.41 10.26 11.46
CA ALA A 95 -1.83 10.37 10.12
C ALA A 95 -2.19 11.66 9.36
N GLY A 96 -2.97 12.57 9.96
CA GLY A 96 -3.43 13.81 9.30
C GLY A 96 -4.35 13.58 8.09
N LEU A 97 -5.05 12.45 8.07
CA LEU A 97 -5.96 12.04 6.99
C LEU A 97 -7.39 12.56 7.24
N PRO A 98 -8.19 12.75 6.17
CA PRO A 98 -9.61 13.04 6.34
C PRO A 98 -10.29 11.91 7.12
N THR A 99 -11.38 12.23 7.83
CA THR A 99 -12.16 11.23 8.56
C THR A 99 -12.67 10.16 7.60
N ALA A 100 -12.40 8.89 7.93
CA ALA A 100 -12.92 7.78 7.15
C ALA A 100 -14.46 7.79 7.15
N PRO A 101 -15.11 7.33 6.07
CA PRO A 101 -16.57 7.26 6.01
C PRO A 101 -17.13 6.40 7.16
N ASN A 102 -18.12 6.93 7.89
CA ASN A 102 -18.75 6.26 9.05
C ASN A 102 -19.43 4.91 8.71
N ALA A 103 -19.55 4.54 7.42
CA ALA A 103 -20.27 3.36 6.93
C ALA A 103 -19.35 2.25 6.40
N LEU A 104 -18.10 2.19 6.84
CA LEU A 104 -17.21 1.08 6.48
C LEU A 104 -17.64 -0.18 7.24
N SER A 105 -18.38 -1.05 6.55
CA SER A 105 -18.81 -2.36 7.08
C SER A 105 -17.61 -3.29 7.35
N ASP A 106 -17.75 -4.14 8.37
CA ASP A 106 -16.83 -5.25 8.68
C ASP A 106 -16.82 -6.35 7.62
N ALA A 107 -17.68 -6.27 6.60
CA ALA A 107 -17.69 -7.21 5.49
C ALA A 107 -16.33 -7.22 4.76
N GLY A 108 -15.79 -8.43 4.54
CA GLY A 108 -14.50 -8.62 3.88
C GLY A 108 -14.48 -8.12 2.43
N TYR A 109 -13.68 -7.09 2.18
CA TYR A 109 -13.34 -6.59 0.84
C TYR A 109 -12.37 -7.54 0.14
N MET A 110 -12.43 -7.62 -1.20
CA MET A 110 -11.52 -8.44 -1.98
C MET A 110 -10.64 -7.54 -2.86
N PHE A 111 -9.33 -7.62 -2.67
CA PHE A 111 -8.34 -7.01 -3.56
C PHE A 111 -7.85 -8.03 -4.56
N THR A 112 -7.86 -7.69 -5.84
CA THR A 112 -7.14 -8.46 -6.86
C THR A 112 -5.76 -7.85 -7.06
N LEU A 113 -4.75 -8.52 -6.52
CA LEU A 113 -3.36 -8.18 -6.75
C LEU A 113 -2.94 -8.65 -8.13
N SER A 114 -2.16 -7.82 -8.83
CA SER A 114 -1.61 -8.11 -10.14
C SER A 114 -0.10 -7.90 -10.12
N GLY A 115 0.64 -8.87 -10.66
CA GLY A 115 2.10 -8.85 -10.70
C GLY A 115 2.69 -9.95 -9.81
N ALA A 116 3.52 -10.81 -10.41
CA ALA A 116 4.11 -11.95 -9.71
C ALA A 116 5.02 -11.51 -8.56
N ASP A 117 5.78 -10.44 -8.74
CA ASP A 117 6.75 -9.96 -7.75
C ASP A 117 6.06 -9.35 -6.54
N LEU A 118 5.03 -8.51 -6.74
CA LEU A 118 4.19 -7.99 -5.64
C LEU A 118 3.55 -9.12 -4.85
N ILE A 119 2.99 -10.12 -5.54
CA ILE A 119 2.34 -11.26 -4.87
C ILE A 119 3.39 -12.03 -4.06
N ARG A 120 4.58 -12.30 -4.60
CA ARG A 120 5.65 -12.99 -3.86
C ARG A 120 6.12 -12.17 -2.67
N ASP A 121 6.36 -10.89 -2.88
CA ASP A 121 6.85 -9.97 -1.86
C ASP A 121 5.88 -9.87 -0.68
N LEU A 122 4.58 -9.73 -0.95
CA LEU A 122 3.55 -9.71 0.10
C LEU A 122 3.55 -11.00 0.92
N TYR A 123 3.62 -12.17 0.28
CA TYR A 123 3.59 -13.45 1.00
C TYR A 123 4.90 -13.73 1.74
N ALA A 124 6.04 -13.27 1.21
CA ALA A 124 7.31 -13.28 1.95
C ALA A 124 7.19 -12.40 3.19
N TYR A 125 6.62 -11.19 3.06
CA TYR A 125 6.41 -10.30 4.19
C TYR A 125 5.45 -10.89 5.25
N CYS A 126 4.41 -11.62 4.84
CA CYS A 126 3.59 -12.39 5.78
C CYS A 126 4.42 -13.41 6.58
N GLY A 127 5.32 -14.15 5.90
CA GLY A 127 6.21 -15.10 6.56
C GLY A 127 7.18 -14.42 7.54
N ASP A 128 7.78 -13.30 7.13
CA ASP A 128 8.67 -12.50 7.99
C ASP A 128 7.93 -12.00 9.25
N LEU A 129 6.66 -11.58 9.11
CA LEU A 129 5.82 -11.16 10.24
C LEU A 129 5.44 -12.33 11.15
N ASP A 130 5.16 -13.51 10.60
CA ASP A 130 4.86 -14.71 11.37
C ASP A 130 6.02 -15.10 12.29
N GLU A 131 7.24 -15.12 11.74
CA GLU A 131 8.45 -15.43 12.51
C GLU A 131 8.69 -14.43 13.66
N ARG A 132 8.38 -13.14 13.43
CA ARG A 132 8.57 -12.08 14.44
C ARG A 132 7.49 -12.06 15.51
N THR A 133 6.26 -12.41 15.17
CA THR A 133 5.11 -12.26 16.08
C THR A 133 4.94 -13.47 17.01
N SER A 134 5.69 -14.57 16.79
CA SER A 134 5.64 -15.81 17.60
C SER A 134 4.21 -16.30 17.88
N ASN A 135 3.27 -15.96 17.00
CA ASN A 135 1.85 -16.28 17.15
C ASN A 135 1.57 -17.57 16.38
N ALA A 136 0.84 -18.51 16.97
CA ALA A 136 0.48 -19.77 16.32
C ALA A 136 -0.44 -19.59 15.09
N ALA A 137 -1.00 -18.40 14.90
CA ALA A 137 -1.84 -18.06 13.76
C ALA A 137 -1.04 -17.37 12.65
N GLN A 138 -1.06 -17.98 11.45
CA GLN A 138 -0.46 -17.43 10.23
C GLN A 138 -1.02 -16.03 9.92
N VAL A 139 -0.13 -15.06 9.72
CA VAL A 139 -0.42 -13.68 9.37
C VAL A 139 -1.03 -13.67 7.98
N LYS A 140 -2.29 -13.25 7.93
CA LYS A 140 -3.03 -13.16 6.67
C LYS A 140 -2.51 -11.98 5.84
N PRO A 141 -2.53 -12.08 4.50
CA PRO A 141 -2.08 -10.97 3.65
C PRO A 141 -2.88 -9.67 3.84
N GLY A 142 -4.14 -9.76 4.28
CA GLY A 142 -4.92 -8.57 4.63
C GLY A 142 -4.34 -7.79 5.82
N TYR A 143 -3.74 -8.48 6.80
CA TYR A 143 -3.06 -7.84 7.93
C TYR A 143 -1.77 -7.15 7.46
N ALA A 144 -0.94 -7.87 6.70
CA ALA A 144 0.30 -7.34 6.14
C ALA A 144 0.07 -6.10 5.24
N ILE A 145 -0.96 -6.15 4.39
CA ILE A 145 -1.39 -4.99 3.58
C ILE A 145 -1.79 -3.80 4.46
N LYS A 146 -2.63 -4.05 5.49
CA LYS A 146 -3.09 -2.97 6.38
C LYS A 146 -1.91 -2.33 7.12
N LEU A 147 -1.00 -3.14 7.65
CA LEU A 147 0.21 -2.66 8.33
C LEU A 147 1.07 -1.80 7.40
N ALA A 148 1.35 -2.29 6.19
CA ALA A 148 2.18 -1.56 5.22
C ALA A 148 1.57 -0.20 4.84
N LEU A 149 0.26 -0.17 4.59
CA LEU A 149 -0.45 1.08 4.31
C LEU A 149 -0.43 2.04 5.49
N ARG A 150 -0.61 1.53 6.72
CA ARG A 150 -0.57 2.36 7.92
C ARG A 150 0.80 2.98 8.14
N LEU A 151 1.87 2.22 7.99
CA LEU A 151 3.25 2.73 8.04
C LEU A 151 3.51 3.79 6.97
N PHE A 152 3.09 3.51 5.73
CA PHE A 152 3.27 4.44 4.61
C PHE A 152 2.53 5.78 4.81
N LEU A 153 1.38 5.75 5.48
CA LEU A 153 0.55 6.93 5.73
C LEU A 153 0.96 7.71 6.98
N LEU A 154 1.49 7.05 8.02
CA LEU A 154 1.93 7.73 9.26
C LEU A 154 3.13 8.65 9.08
N ASP A 155 3.95 8.40 8.06
CA ASP A 155 5.12 9.22 7.72
C ASP A 155 4.78 10.72 7.49
N ASP A 156 3.58 11.03 7.01
CA ASP A 156 3.14 12.43 6.83
C ASP A 156 2.96 13.17 8.17
N ALA A 157 2.68 12.45 9.27
CA ALA A 157 2.51 13.04 10.59
C ALA A 157 3.82 13.63 11.14
N ALA A 158 4.97 13.05 10.75
CA ALA A 158 6.28 13.57 11.09
C ALA A 158 6.75 14.70 10.15
N GLY A 159 6.19 14.77 8.92
CA GLY A 159 6.53 15.76 7.90
C GLY A 159 5.72 17.07 7.94
N LYS A 160 4.62 17.14 8.69
CA LYS A 160 3.86 18.39 8.92
C LYS A 160 4.40 19.21 10.10
N GLY A 161 5.72 19.24 10.25
CA GLY A 161 6.43 20.21 11.09
C GLY A 161 6.80 21.44 10.26
N THR A 162 6.16 22.58 10.56
CA THR A 162 6.61 23.95 10.22
C THR A 162 6.76 24.33 8.74
N THR A 163 5.69 24.86 8.15
CA THR A 163 5.81 26.07 7.32
C THR A 163 4.78 27.12 7.76
N SER A 164 4.80 27.47 9.06
CA SER A 164 4.44 28.83 9.42
C SER A 164 5.63 29.70 9.00
N LYS A 165 5.57 30.21 7.77
CA LYS A 165 6.50 31.24 7.34
C LYS A 165 6.12 32.48 8.15
N ASP A 166 6.84 32.71 9.23
CA ASP A 166 6.85 33.99 9.93
C ASP A 166 7.06 35.08 8.89
N ASN A 167 6.01 35.83 8.59
CA ASN A 167 6.18 37.11 7.93
C ASN A 167 6.62 38.09 9.00
N ALA A 168 7.94 38.18 9.15
CA ALA A 168 8.59 39.17 10.00
C ALA A 168 8.22 40.58 9.55
N SER A 169 7.96 41.42 10.55
CA SER A 169 7.74 42.86 10.45
C SER A 169 8.81 43.58 9.63
N ALA A 170 8.36 44.56 8.85
CA ALA A 170 9.05 45.83 8.60
C ALA A 170 7.99 46.94 8.55
#